data_AF-A0A352S7S1-F1
#
_entry.id   AF-A0A352S7S1-F1
#
_cell.length_a   1.000
_cell.length_b   1.000
_cell.length_c   1.000
_cell.angle_alpha   90.00
_cell.angle_beta   90.00
_cell.angle_gamma   90.00
#
_symmetry.space_group_name_H-M   'P 1'
#
loop_
_entity.id
_entity.type
_entity.pdbx_description
1 polymer ?
#
loop_
_entity_poly.entity_id
_entity_poly.type
_entity_poly.pdbx_seq_one_letter_code
_entity_poly.pdbx_strand_id
1 'polypeptide(L)' 'KIERGEHVPTLPLILKISVALRISAAELMAATERNLRAETDL' A
#
# COMPACT_ATOMS: atom_id res chain seq x y z
N LYS A 1 0.46 12.47 0.96
CA LYS A 1 -1.01 12.46 1.20
C LYS A 1 -1.50 11.05 1.50
N ILE A 2 -1.23 10.05 0.66
CA ILE A 2 -1.53 8.63 0.96
C ILE A 2 -0.70 8.11 2.14
N GLU A 3 0.60 8.40 2.14
CA GLU A 3 1.55 8.02 3.22
C GLU A 3 1.25 8.67 4.58
N ARG A 4 0.29 9.61 4.66
CA ARG A 4 -0.13 10.26 5.91
C ARG A 4 -1.56 9.89 6.32
N GLY A 5 -2.19 8.93 5.64
CA GLY A 5 -3.57 8.51 5.91
C GLY A 5 -4.67 9.50 5.49
N GLU A 6 -4.33 10.68 4.96
CA GLU A 6 -5.30 11.69 4.52
C GLU A 6 -6.12 11.25 3.28
N HIS A 7 -5.66 10.22 2.56
CA HIS A 7 -6.32 9.72 1.36
C HIS A 7 -6.22 8.20 1.30
N VAL A 8 -7.38 7.54 1.37
CA VAL A 8 -7.47 6.10 1.13
C VAL A 8 -7.27 5.86 -0.37
N PRO A 9 -6.22 5.12 -0.77
CA PRO A 9 -6.01 4.82 -2.17
C PRO A 9 -7.18 4.00 -2.71
N THR A 10 -7.72 4.41 -3.86
CA THR A 10 -8.80 3.67 -4.53
C THR A 10 -8.24 2.44 -5.23
N LEU A 11 -9.11 1.46 -5.50
CA LEU A 11 -8.73 0.22 -6.17
C LEU A 11 -7.97 0.45 -7.51
N PRO A 12 -8.38 1.39 -8.39
CA PRO A 12 -7.62 1.66 -9.62
C PRO A 12 -6.19 2.16 -9.35
N LEU A 13 -5.96 2.91 -8.28
CA LEU A 13 -4.64 3.40 -7.93
C LEU A 13 -3.74 2.27 -7.41
N ILE A 14 -4.30 1.40 -6.56
CA ILE A 14 -3.60 0.20 -6.03
C ILE A 14 -3.12 -0.68 -7.20
N LEU A 15 -4.00 -0.94 -8.18
CA LEU A 15 -3.67 -1.74 -9.35
C LEU A 15 -2.60 -1.08 -10.24
N LYS A 16 -2.66 0.25 -10.42
CA LYS A 16 -1.61 0.98 -11.17
C LYS A 16 -0.24 0.87 -10.50
N ILE A 17 -0.20 0.97 -9.17
CA ILE A 17 1.04 0.85 -8.40
C ILE A 17 1.59 -0.58 -8.48
N SER A 18 0.75 -1.60 -8.32
CA SER A 18 1.22 -2.99 -8.37
C SER A 18 1.82 -3.33 -9.74
N VAL A 19 1.21 -2.84 -10.83
CA VAL A 19 1.77 -2.97 -12.19
C VAL A 19 3.11 -2.25 -12.31
N ALA A 20 3.22 -1.01 -11.83
CA ALA A 20 4.47 -0.24 -11.89
C ALA A 20 5.61 -0.91 -11.12
N LEU A 21 5.30 -1.57 -10.00
CA LEU A 21 6.25 -2.32 -9.17
C LEU A 21 6.49 -3.76 -9.67
N ARG A 22 5.79 -4.20 -10.72
CA ARG A 22 5.85 -5.57 -11.27
C ARG A 22 5.55 -6.66 -10.25
N ILE A 23 4.62 -6.39 -9.34
CA ILE A 23 4.12 -7.35 -8.33
C ILE A 23 2.59 -7.46 -8.42
N SER A 24 2.03 -8.48 -7.79
CA SER A 24 0.57 -8.57 -7.63
C SER A 24 0.05 -7.51 -6.65
N ALA A 25 -1.21 -7.11 -6.82
CA ALA A 25 -1.86 -6.24 -5.85
C ALA A 25 -1.97 -6.90 -4.46
N ALA A 26 -2.05 -8.22 -4.38
CA ALA A 26 -2.02 -8.97 -3.13
C ALA A 26 -0.67 -8.78 -2.40
N GLU A 27 0.45 -8.89 -3.12
CA GLU A 27 1.78 -8.65 -2.55
C GLU A 27 1.96 -7.19 -2.09
N LEU A 28 1.45 -6.23 -2.86
CA LEU A 28 1.47 -4.82 -2.50
C LEU A 28 0.70 -4.56 -1.20
N MET A 29 -0.50 -5.13 -1.05
CA MET A 29 -1.32 -4.99 0.16
C MET A 29 -0.64 -5.66 1.36
N ALA A 30 -0.07 -6.84 1.19
CA ALA A 30 0.65 -7.53 2.27
C ALA A 30 1.89 -6.75 2.73
N ALA A 31 2.64 -6.15 1.80
CA ALA A 31 3.78 -5.28 2.15
C ALA A 31 3.33 -4.02 2.89
N THR A 32 2.21 -3.42 2.45
CA THR A 32 1.63 -2.24 3.11
C THR A 32 1.20 -2.56 4.55
N GLU A 33 0.53 -3.70 4.77
CA GLU A 33 0.13 -4.13 6.10
C GLU A 33 1.33 -4.35 7.04
N ARG A 34 2.40 -4.98 6.55
CA ARG A 34 3.64 -5.16 7.34
C ARG A 34 4.25 -3.83 7.79
N ASN A 35 4.30 -2.85 6.89
CA ASN A 35 4.89 -1.54 7.20
C ASN A 35 4.03 -0.76 8.21
N LEU A 36 2.71 -0.81 8.09
CA LEU A 36 1.80 -0.17 9.05
C LEU A 36 1.93 -0.77 10.47
N ARG A 37 2.12 -2.09 10.58
CA ARG A 37 2.37 -2.75 11.87
C ARG A 37 3.69 -2.29 12.46
N ALA A 38 4.76 -2.24 11.65
CA ALA A 38 6.07 -1.77 12.10
C ALA A 38 6.08 -0.30 12.55
N GLU A 39 5.26 0.57 11.93
CA GLU A 39 5.06 1.95 12.37
C GLU A 39 4.26 2.07 13.68
N THR A 40 3.41 1.09 14.00
CA THR A 40 2.59 1.09 15.23
C THR A 40 3.35 0.57 16.44
N ASP A 41 4.43 -0.19 16.23
CA ASP A 41 5.26 -0.79 17.29
C ASP A 41 6.41 0.15 17.77
N LEU A 42 6.37 1.45 17.41
CA LEU A 42 7.29 2.52 17.83
C LEU A 42 6.58 3.55 18.72
#